data_AF-A0AA41BXM9-F1
#
_entry.id   AF-A0AA41BXM9-F1
#
_cell.length_a   1.000
_cell.length_b   1.000
_cell.length_c   1.000
_cell.angle_alpha   90.00
_cell.angle_beta   90.00
_cell.angle_gamma   90.00
#
_symmetry.space_group_name_H-M   'P 1'
#
loop_
_entity.id
_entity.type
_entity.pdbx_description
1 polymer ?
#
loop_
_entity_poly.entity_id
_entity_poly.type
_entity_poly.pdbx_seq_one_letter_code
_entity_poly.pdbx_strand_id
1 'polypeptide(L)'
;MIVLDTPVLVEILRPKPHKYLLEWLDAQDAQQLFLTAISIAEIFAGLESLTDEQKKAQVSTLLLEMLNQDFAGRLMAFDAQSALIYAQLYGRNSTFAHPLNTTELQTAALCQQHHARLATSEILLFEQTGIALLDPWENQGSPRWREEAAEYFIMSRKS
;
A
#
# COMPACT_ATOMS: atom_id res chain seq x y z
N MET A 1 -8.34 2.43 -12.91
CA MET A 1 -7.67 1.57 -11.93
C MET A 1 -6.99 2.38 -10.83
N ILE A 2 -7.15 1.94 -9.59
CA ILE A 2 -6.51 2.46 -8.38
C ILE A 2 -5.86 1.27 -7.66
N VAL A 3 -4.57 1.37 -7.37
CA VAL A 3 -3.84 0.45 -6.50
C VAL A 3 -3.92 0.95 -5.07
N LEU A 4 -4.38 0.12 -4.14
CA LEU A 4 -4.33 0.42 -2.71
C LEU A 4 -2.93 0.08 -2.19
N ASP A 5 -2.29 1.06 -1.56
CA ASP A 5 -0.95 0.91 -0.98
C ASP A 5 -0.99 0.21 0.40
N THR A 6 0.14 -0.30 0.86
CA THR A 6 0.27 -1.05 2.12
C THR A 6 -0.33 -0.30 3.33
N PRO A 7 -0.10 1.02 3.54
CA PRO A 7 -0.72 1.75 4.64
C PRO A 7 -2.25 1.77 4.59
N VAL A 8 -2.82 1.82 3.37
CA VAL A 8 -4.27 1.78 3.17
C VAL A 8 -4.83 0.40 3.56
N LEU A 9 -4.19 -0.68 3.11
CA LEU A 9 -4.61 -2.03 3.51
C LEU A 9 -4.50 -2.26 5.02
N VAL A 10 -3.40 -1.80 5.62
CA VAL A 10 -3.19 -1.92 7.08
C VAL A 10 -4.31 -1.22 7.84
N GLU A 11 -4.77 -0.05 7.39
CA GLU A 11 -5.90 0.66 7.99
C GLU A 11 -7.22 -0.09 7.82
N ILE A 12 -7.49 -0.65 6.63
CA ILE A 12 -8.69 -1.47 6.36
C ILE A 12 -8.76 -2.68 7.32
N LEU A 13 -7.60 -3.29 7.62
CA LEU A 13 -7.51 -4.47 8.50
C LEU A 13 -7.62 -4.14 9.99
N ARG A 14 -7.72 -2.86 10.38
CA ARG A 14 -7.90 -2.49 11.80
C ARG A 14 -9.31 -2.86 12.27
N PRO A 15 -9.51 -3.19 13.56
CA PRO A 15 -10.84 -3.44 14.11
C PRO A 15 -11.83 -2.28 13.94
N LYS A 16 -11.33 -1.05 13.82
CA LYS A 16 -12.10 0.16 13.55
C LYS A 16 -11.34 1.01 12.53
N PRO A 17 -11.51 0.76 11.22
CA PRO A 17 -10.86 1.56 10.19
C PRO A 17 -11.33 3.01 10.25
N HIS A 18 -10.48 3.92 9.79
CA HIS A 18 -10.79 5.34 9.74
C HIS A 18 -12.03 5.60 8.87
N LYS A 19 -13.03 6.32 9.41
CA LYS A 19 -14.30 6.59 8.71
C LYS A 19 -14.13 7.22 7.32
N TYR A 20 -13.18 8.14 7.14
CA TYR A 20 -12.94 8.78 5.85
C TYR A 20 -12.34 7.84 4.81
N LEU A 21 -11.53 6.87 5.23
CA LEU A 21 -11.07 5.84 4.32
C LEU A 21 -12.27 4.99 3.86
N LEU A 22 -13.17 4.63 4.78
CA LEU A 22 -14.39 3.89 4.44
C LEU A 22 -15.29 4.70 3.48
N GLU A 23 -15.56 5.97 3.78
CA GLU A 23 -16.34 6.86 2.90
C GLU A 23 -15.69 7.02 1.53
N TRP A 24 -14.36 7.11 1.47
CA TRP A 24 -13.62 7.18 0.21
C TRP A 24 -13.71 5.88 -0.59
N LEU A 25 -13.58 4.72 0.08
CA LEU A 25 -13.72 3.39 -0.52
C LEU A 25 -15.13 3.17 -1.06
N ASP A 26 -16.15 3.53 -0.29
CA ASP A 26 -17.58 3.44 -0.67
C ASP A 26 -17.90 4.31 -1.91
N ALA A 27 -17.13 5.37 -2.14
CA ALA A 27 -17.26 6.23 -3.32
C ALA A 27 -16.54 5.69 -4.56
N GLN A 28 -15.74 4.61 -4.45
CA GLN A 28 -15.05 4.00 -5.59
C GLN A 28 -15.88 2.87 -6.21
N ASP A 29 -15.70 2.65 -7.51
CA ASP A 29 -16.07 1.38 -8.13
C ASP A 29 -15.13 0.28 -7.60
N ALA A 30 -15.68 -0.67 -6.85
CA ALA A 30 -14.92 -1.78 -6.28
C ALA A 30 -14.13 -2.55 -7.34
N GLN A 31 -14.62 -2.67 -8.58
CA GLN A 31 -13.92 -3.36 -9.67
C GLN A 31 -12.70 -2.59 -10.20
N GLN A 32 -12.56 -1.32 -9.83
CA GLN A 32 -11.41 -0.47 -10.18
C GLN A 32 -10.33 -0.43 -9.11
N LEU A 33 -10.54 -1.07 -7.94
CA LEU A 33 -9.56 -1.18 -6.88
C LEU A 33 -8.67 -2.41 -7.08
N PHE A 34 -7.37 -2.32 -6.80
CA PHE A 34 -6.43 -3.40 -7.02
C PHE A 34 -5.39 -3.44 -5.90
N LEU A 35 -4.81 -4.62 -5.69
CA LEU A 35 -3.70 -4.83 -4.77
C LEU A 35 -2.46 -5.24 -5.57
N THR A 36 -1.28 -5.13 -4.97
CA THR A 36 -0.04 -5.64 -5.56
C THR A 36 0.45 -6.83 -4.75
N ALA A 37 1.12 -7.79 -5.39
CA ALA A 37 1.81 -8.86 -4.70
C ALA A 37 2.85 -8.30 -3.70
N ILE A 38 3.35 -7.08 -3.95
CA ILE A 38 4.28 -6.35 -3.09
C ILE A 38 3.61 -5.96 -1.77
N SER A 39 2.43 -5.32 -1.81
CA SER A 39 1.70 -4.93 -0.60
C SER A 39 1.27 -6.14 0.23
N ILE A 40 0.94 -7.25 -0.44
CA ILE A 40 0.65 -8.53 0.24
C ILE A 40 1.89 -9.09 0.93
N ALA A 41 3.04 -9.10 0.25
CA ALA A 41 4.30 -9.55 0.84
C ALA A 41 4.69 -8.72 2.07
N GLU A 42 4.55 -7.40 2.02
CA GLU A 42 4.84 -6.52 3.16
C GLU A 42 3.96 -6.84 4.38
N ILE A 43 2.65 -7.01 4.18
CA ILE A 43 1.73 -7.30 5.29
C ILE A 43 2.06 -8.66 5.90
N PHE A 44 2.23 -9.71 5.09
CA PHE A 44 2.57 -11.03 5.62
C PHE A 44 3.94 -11.06 6.30
N ALA A 45 4.95 -10.36 5.77
CA ALA A 45 6.24 -10.23 6.45
C ALA A 45 6.12 -9.53 7.82
N GLY A 46 5.28 -8.49 7.90
CA GLY A 46 4.94 -7.83 9.17
C GLY A 46 4.26 -8.78 10.15
N LEU A 47 3.34 -9.63 9.67
CA LEU A 47 2.67 -10.64 10.49
C LEU A 47 3.63 -11.71 11.02
N GLU A 48 4.61 -12.14 10.23
CA GLU A 48 5.65 -13.07 10.69
C GLU A 48 6.51 -12.51 11.83
N SER A 49 6.55 -11.18 11.97
CA SER A 49 7.30 -10.50 13.03
C SER A 49 6.52 -10.35 14.35
N LEU A 50 5.25 -10.73 14.38
CA LEU A 50 4.41 -10.65 15.59
C LEU A 50 4.65 -11.83 16.52
N THR A 51 4.71 -11.56 17.83
CA THR A 51 4.76 -12.59 18.88
C THR A 51 3.37 -13.08 19.31
N ASP A 52 2.33 -12.32 18.99
CA ASP A 52 0.93 -12.66 19.28
C ASP A 52 0.38 -13.57 18.18
N GLU A 53 0.46 -14.88 18.40
CA GLU A 53 -0.02 -15.92 17.46
C GLU A 53 -1.53 -15.83 17.19
N GLN A 54 -2.33 -15.42 18.17
CA GLN A 54 -3.77 -15.29 17.98
C GLN A 54 -4.09 -14.13 17.02
N LYS A 55 -3.42 -12.99 17.23
CA LYS A 55 -3.55 -11.83 16.34
C LYS A 55 -3.02 -12.12 14.95
N LYS A 56 -1.88 -12.81 14.84
CA LYS A 56 -1.32 -13.27 13.56
C LYS A 56 -2.32 -14.12 12.79
N ALA A 57 -2.91 -15.12 13.43
CA ALA A 57 -3.91 -16.00 12.81
C ALA A 57 -5.18 -15.24 12.38
N GLN A 58 -5.66 -14.32 13.22
CA GLN A 58 -6.84 -13.51 12.92
C GLN A 58 -6.64 -12.63 11.68
N VAL A 59 -5.55 -11.86 11.64
CA VAL A 59 -5.27 -10.95 10.52
C VAL A 59 -4.96 -11.75 9.24
N SER A 60 -4.26 -12.88 9.36
CA SER A 60 -3.99 -13.74 8.20
C SER A 60 -5.27 -14.28 7.58
N THR A 61 -6.23 -14.69 8.41
CA THR A 61 -7.53 -15.20 7.93
C THR A 61 -8.30 -14.10 7.19
N LEU A 62 -8.43 -12.92 7.79
CA LEU A 62 -9.09 -11.77 7.16
C LEU A 62 -8.44 -11.37 5.83
N LEU A 63 -7.11 -11.33 5.78
CA LEU A 63 -6.38 -10.98 4.56
C LEU A 63 -6.60 -12.04 3.46
N LEU A 64 -6.54 -13.33 3.79
CA LEU A 64 -6.80 -14.39 2.82
C LEU A 64 -8.25 -14.40 2.31
N GLU A 65 -9.22 -14.10 3.17
CA GLU A 65 -10.62 -13.94 2.75
C GLU A 65 -10.77 -12.75 1.79
N MET A 66 -10.23 -11.59 2.14
CA MET A 66 -10.24 -10.39 1.29
C MET A 66 -9.56 -10.65 -0.06
N LEU A 67 -8.45 -11.38 -0.09
CA LEU A 67 -7.74 -11.72 -1.34
C LEU A 67 -8.54 -12.67 -2.24
N ASN A 68 -9.19 -13.67 -1.66
CA ASN A 68 -9.89 -14.72 -2.41
C ASN A 68 -11.32 -14.33 -2.80
N GLN A 69 -11.94 -13.41 -2.08
CA GLN A 69 -13.32 -13.00 -2.31
C GLN A 69 -13.38 -11.62 -2.96
N ASP A 70 -12.86 -10.61 -2.27
CA ASP A 70 -12.98 -9.24 -2.74
C ASP A 70 -12.03 -9.01 -3.92
N PHE A 71 -10.74 -9.30 -3.78
CA PHE A 71 -9.72 -8.98 -4.80
C PHE A 71 -9.36 -10.13 -5.74
N ALA A 72 -10.23 -11.14 -5.87
CA ALA A 72 -10.02 -12.23 -6.82
C ALA A 72 -9.82 -11.69 -8.25
N GLY A 73 -8.69 -12.03 -8.87
CA GLY A 73 -8.32 -11.53 -10.20
C GLY A 73 -7.87 -10.07 -10.26
N ARG A 74 -7.73 -9.37 -9.12
CA ARG A 74 -7.31 -7.97 -9.01
C ARG A 74 -6.02 -7.79 -8.21
N LEU A 75 -5.17 -8.83 -8.22
CA LEU A 75 -3.83 -8.83 -7.65
C LEU A 75 -2.79 -8.68 -8.77
N MET A 76 -2.00 -7.61 -8.74
CA MET A 76 -0.93 -7.39 -9.71
C MET A 76 0.37 -8.09 -9.31
N ALA A 77 0.95 -8.85 -10.23
CA ALA A 77 2.26 -9.46 -10.05
C ALA A 77 3.38 -8.53 -10.52
N PHE A 78 4.49 -8.50 -9.80
CA PHE A 78 5.71 -7.83 -10.27
C PHE A 78 6.40 -8.69 -11.33
N ASP A 79 6.18 -8.35 -12.59
CA ASP A 79 6.65 -9.10 -13.75
C ASP A 79 7.92 -8.49 -14.39
N ALA A 80 8.36 -9.08 -15.50
CA ALA A 80 9.54 -8.61 -16.23
C ALA A 80 9.38 -7.20 -16.81
N GLN A 81 8.16 -6.78 -17.17
CA GLN A 81 7.91 -5.43 -17.68
C GLN A 81 7.99 -4.41 -16.53
N SER A 82 7.44 -4.73 -15.36
CA SER A 82 7.58 -3.94 -14.14
C SER A 82 9.05 -3.81 -13.76
N ALA A 83 9.85 -4.87 -13.91
CA ALA A 83 11.28 -4.85 -13.60
C ALA A 83 12.07 -3.84 -14.47
N LEU A 84 11.70 -3.65 -15.74
CA LEU A 84 12.34 -2.64 -16.61
C LEU A 84 12.01 -1.22 -16.15
N ILE A 85 10.77 -0.96 -15.76
CA ILE A 85 10.34 0.36 -15.24
C ILE A 85 10.99 0.61 -13.88
N TYR A 86 11.05 -0.40 -13.02
CA TYR A 86 11.78 -0.36 -11.76
C TYR A 86 13.23 0.08 -11.98
N ALA A 87 13.95 -0.50 -12.95
CA ALA A 87 15.35 -0.14 -13.21
C ALA A 87 15.50 1.33 -13.62
N GLN A 88 14.55 1.86 -14.38
CA GLN A 88 14.52 3.28 -14.75
C GLN A 88 14.26 4.17 -13.53
N LEU A 89 13.29 3.83 -12.68
CA LEU A 89 13.01 4.51 -11.42
C LEU A 89 14.23 4.47 -10.49
N TYR A 90 14.87 3.30 -10.34
CA TYR A 90 16.06 3.11 -9.53
C TYR A 90 17.22 4.02 -9.99
N GLY A 91 17.45 4.13 -11.30
CA GLY A 91 18.51 4.97 -11.86
C GLY A 91 18.37 6.46 -11.55
N ARG A 92 17.13 6.95 -11.34
CA ARG A 92 16.85 8.34 -10.93
C ARG A 92 16.59 8.49 -9.43
N ASN A 93 16.51 7.41 -8.68
CA ASN A 93 16.05 7.40 -7.28
C ASN A 93 16.92 8.27 -6.35
N SER A 94 18.23 8.30 -6.60
CA SER A 94 19.16 9.15 -5.83
C SER A 94 18.94 10.65 -6.02
N THR A 95 18.19 11.05 -7.05
CA THR A 95 17.84 12.45 -7.32
C THR A 95 16.51 12.86 -6.69
N PHE A 96 15.76 11.91 -6.13
CA PHE A 96 14.51 12.20 -5.44
C PHE A 96 14.80 12.86 -4.09
N ALA A 97 13.97 13.82 -3.69
CA ALA A 97 13.97 14.44 -2.37
C ALA A 97 13.73 13.39 -1.28
N HIS A 98 12.91 12.38 -1.58
CA HIS A 98 12.68 11.21 -0.75
C HIS A 98 13.05 9.95 -1.57
N PRO A 99 14.29 9.45 -1.46
CA PRO A 99 14.68 8.22 -2.14
C PRO A 99 13.84 7.04 -1.66
N LEU A 100 13.29 6.31 -2.62
CA LEU A 100 12.45 5.16 -2.40
C LEU A 100 13.28 3.92 -2.06
N ASN A 101 12.76 3.04 -1.22
CA ASN A 101 13.29 1.71 -1.02
C ASN A 101 12.88 0.76 -2.17
N THR A 102 13.40 -0.48 -2.14
CA THR A 102 13.11 -1.48 -3.17
C THR A 102 11.61 -1.73 -3.37
N THR A 103 10.86 -1.93 -2.30
CA THR A 103 9.42 -2.18 -2.32
C THR A 103 8.66 -1.00 -2.91
N GLU A 104 8.95 0.21 -2.45
CA GLU A 104 8.32 1.44 -2.94
C GLU A 104 8.58 1.64 -4.44
N LEU A 105 9.81 1.38 -4.90
CA LEU A 105 10.15 1.39 -6.32
C LEU A 105 9.38 0.33 -7.12
N GLN A 106 9.17 -0.88 -6.57
CA GLN A 106 8.38 -1.93 -7.21
C GLN A 106 6.91 -1.54 -7.33
N THR A 107 6.33 -0.96 -6.27
CA THR A 107 4.95 -0.44 -6.26
C THR A 107 4.77 0.68 -7.28
N ALA A 108 5.72 1.63 -7.33
CA ALA A 108 5.70 2.72 -8.33
C ALA A 108 5.81 2.17 -9.77
N ALA A 109 6.68 1.17 -9.98
CA ALA A 109 6.84 0.54 -11.29
C ALA A 109 5.56 -0.16 -11.77
N LEU A 110 4.87 -0.89 -10.88
CA LEU A 110 3.58 -1.51 -11.16
C LEU A 110 2.53 -0.48 -11.53
N CYS A 111 2.43 0.60 -10.75
CA CYS A 111 1.49 1.68 -11.04
C CYS A 111 1.78 2.32 -12.41
N GLN A 112 3.05 2.55 -12.73
CA GLN A 112 3.45 3.13 -14.01
C GLN A 112 3.19 2.19 -15.20
N GLN A 113 3.48 0.88 -15.06
CA GLN A 113 3.20 -0.12 -16.10
C GLN A 113 1.73 -0.15 -16.48
N HIS A 114 0.85 -0.13 -15.47
CA HIS A 114 -0.57 -0.32 -15.68
C HIS A 114 -1.37 0.99 -15.75
N HIS A 115 -0.69 2.13 -15.81
CA HIS A 115 -1.31 3.46 -15.75
C HIS A 115 -2.29 3.60 -14.57
N ALA A 116 -1.93 2.99 -13.43
CA ALA A 116 -2.74 2.99 -12.22
C ALA A 116 -2.47 4.25 -11.39
N ARG A 117 -3.48 4.66 -10.62
CA ARG A 117 -3.32 5.65 -9.55
C ARG A 117 -2.96 4.92 -8.26
N LEU A 118 -2.02 5.44 -7.48
CA LEU A 118 -1.69 4.89 -6.16
C LEU A 118 -2.50 5.62 -5.09
N ALA A 119 -3.31 4.89 -4.33
CA ALA A 119 -3.97 5.39 -3.13
C ALA A 119 -3.06 5.14 -1.92
N THR A 120 -2.51 6.20 -1.35
CA THR A 120 -1.53 6.13 -0.25
C THR A 120 -1.65 7.35 0.65
N SER A 121 -1.25 7.21 1.92
CA SER A 121 -1.08 8.34 2.82
C SER A 121 0.30 9.01 2.68
N GLU A 122 1.21 8.41 1.91
CA GLU A 122 2.60 8.83 1.76
C GLU A 122 2.83 9.57 0.43
N ILE A 123 1.96 10.51 0.08
CA ILE A 123 1.99 11.22 -1.22
C ILE A 123 3.38 11.77 -1.55
N LEU A 124 3.99 12.52 -0.62
CA LEU A 124 5.31 13.15 -0.77
C LEU A 124 6.44 12.18 -1.14
N LEU A 125 6.30 10.91 -0.76
CA LEU A 125 7.29 9.88 -1.05
C LEU A 125 7.29 9.54 -2.55
N PHE A 126 6.12 9.52 -3.18
CA PHE A 126 5.95 9.09 -4.57
C PHE A 126 5.86 10.23 -5.59
N GLU A 127 5.82 11.51 -5.18
CA GLU A 127 5.61 12.67 -6.05
C GLU A 127 6.54 12.69 -7.28
N GLN A 128 7.81 12.31 -7.12
CA GLN A 128 8.80 12.39 -8.19
C GLN A 128 8.86 11.14 -9.09
N THR A 129 8.04 10.12 -8.80
CA THR A 129 7.96 8.90 -9.63
C THR A 129 7.23 9.14 -10.95
N GLY A 130 6.32 10.13 -10.99
CA GLY A 130 5.46 10.43 -12.13
C GLY A 130 4.18 9.60 -12.20
N ILE A 131 3.87 8.80 -11.18
CA ILE A 131 2.57 8.12 -11.06
C ILE A 131 1.51 9.09 -10.54
N ALA A 132 0.25 8.84 -10.86
CA ALA A 132 -0.86 9.61 -10.30
C ALA A 132 -1.15 9.15 -8.86
N LEU A 133 -1.28 10.10 -7.94
CA LEU A 133 -1.44 9.84 -6.52
C LEU A 133 -2.82 10.26 -6.04
N LEU A 134 -3.35 9.53 -5.07
CA LEU A 134 -4.60 9.81 -4.38
C LEU A 134 -4.36 9.65 -2.88
N ASP A 135 -4.75 10.65 -2.10
CA ASP A 135 -4.82 10.54 -0.64
C ASP A 135 -6.27 10.26 -0.25
N PRO A 136 -6.61 9.02 0.21
CA PRO A 136 -7.96 8.66 0.64
C PRO A 136 -8.52 9.53 1.79
N TRP A 137 -7.66 10.30 2.47
CA TRP A 137 -8.02 11.11 3.63
C TRP A 137 -8.05 12.63 3.34
N GLU A 138 -7.71 13.08 2.12
CA GLU A 138 -7.44 14.50 1.80
C GLU A 138 -8.62 15.46 2.09
N ASN A 139 -9.86 14.96 2.00
CA ASN A 139 -11.05 15.82 1.99
C ASN A 139 -11.34 16.59 3.29
N GLN A 140 -10.65 16.40 4.42
CA GLN A 140 -10.89 17.18 5.65
C GLN A 140 -9.66 17.49 6.54
N GLY A 141 -8.48 17.66 5.93
CA GLY A 141 -7.26 18.06 6.65
C GLY A 141 -6.54 16.88 7.31
N SER A 142 -5.21 16.83 7.14
CA SER A 142 -4.37 15.71 7.59
C SER A 142 -4.74 15.23 8.99
N PRO A 143 -5.07 13.95 9.19
CA PRO A 143 -5.36 13.46 10.53
C PRO A 143 -4.06 13.40 11.35
N ARG A 144 -4.18 13.62 12.66
CA ARG A 144 -3.09 13.69 13.67
C ARG A 144 -2.24 12.40 13.81
N TRP A 145 -2.42 11.37 12.98
CA TRP A 145 -1.87 10.03 13.18
C TRP A 145 -0.37 9.86 12.89
N ARG A 146 0.36 10.91 12.47
CA ARG A 146 1.82 10.81 12.23
C ARG A 146 2.61 10.35 13.46
N GLU A 147 2.04 10.40 14.66
CA GLU A 147 2.67 9.90 15.89
C GLU A 147 2.26 8.44 16.21
N GLU A 148 0.98 8.09 16.20
CA GLU A 148 0.51 6.76 16.65
C GLU A 148 0.60 5.64 15.59
N ALA A 149 0.44 5.97 14.29
CA ALA A 149 0.59 4.96 13.22
C ALA A 149 2.08 4.66 12.95
N ALA A 150 2.93 5.67 13.15
CA ALA A 150 4.37 5.52 13.12
C ALA A 150 4.84 4.57 14.22
N GLU A 151 4.26 4.59 15.43
CA GLU A 151 4.63 3.60 16.46
C GLU A 151 4.29 2.18 16.04
N TYR A 152 3.16 1.94 15.38
CA TYR A 152 2.79 0.59 14.93
C TYR A 152 3.63 0.09 13.73
N PHE A 153 4.09 0.99 12.86
CA PHE A 153 4.89 0.66 11.65
C PHE A 153 6.42 0.74 11.89
N ILE A 154 6.87 1.60 12.81
CA ILE A 154 8.28 1.72 13.24
C ILE A 154 8.66 0.55 14.16
N MET A 155 7.72 0.04 14.97
CA MET A 155 7.98 -1.14 15.80
C MET A 155 8.21 -2.41 14.97
N SER A 156 7.78 -2.49 13.71
CA SER A 156 8.07 -3.62 12.81
C SER A 156 9.30 -3.41 11.90
N ARG A 157 9.89 -2.21 11.85
CA ARG A 157 11.11 -1.91 11.09
C ARG A 157 12.39 -1.82 11.94
N LYS A 158 12.28 -1.90 13.27
CA LYS A 158 13.43 -2.04 14.18
C LYS A 158 13.62 -3.49 14.62
N SER A 159 14.17 -4.30 13.72
CA SER A 159 15.03 -5.44 14.05
C SER A 159 16.19 -5.51 13.08
#